data_AF-A0A3B9EFQ4-F1
#
_entry.id   AF-A0A3B9EFQ4-F1
#
_cell.length_a   1.000
_cell.length_b   1.000
_cell.length_c   1.000
_cell.angle_alpha   90.00
_cell.angle_beta   90.00
_cell.angle_gamma   90.00
#
_symmetry.space_group_name_H-M   'P 1'
#
loop_
_entity.id
_entity.type
_entity.pdbx_description
1 polymer ?
#
loop_
_entity_poly.entity_id
_entity_poly.type
_entity_poly.pdbx_seq_one_letter_code
_entity_poly.pdbx_strand_id
1 'polypeptide(L)'
;WRIPKEALFRDRVVILELALGLVVFTVLGLGFLIHWLIPAMPLAVAFALAAILSPTDPIAVQAIAGRAPIPKRLMHILEGESLLNDASGLTCMRIAVLAATTGAFSLSSAFGTFAWLALAGVAVGIVVTLAIGLVKAFISRRWGEDVGGQILISLLMPFAAYLAAEAIHASGILAAVAAGVTMSFTERQGSALAATRIRRAVVWDTVQFVANGLIFVILGEQMPSIMARAAEVIRSTEHDEIWWLGVYVFAIVAALAALRFVWVWTSLKLTLFRRKGRSAPPKVGLRLVAVMSLAGVRGAITLAGILTLPFYLSDGSPMPARNLAIFLAAGVIIVSLVLATIALPRLLRGVQLPPEDDHQAEENRSRVAAAWAAIRAIEDAQHAMAEGKVDPDFYAETATRVMEVYRHRIDMRASMEEDAVVQARRADDIERRLRLTGLAAEREELVRLGRQRLIDEETARKLIREIDLQELRYV
;
A
#
# COMPACT_ATOMS: atom_id res chain seq x y z
N TRP A 1 -6.97 1.63 0.65
CA TRP A 1 -7.68 2.20 -0.51
C TRP A 1 -6.91 2.17 -1.83
N ARG A 2 -5.59 1.91 -1.84
CA ARG A 2 -4.75 2.00 -3.04
C ARG A 2 -4.61 0.70 -3.86
N ILE A 3 -4.92 -0.46 -3.29
CA ILE A 3 -4.72 -1.74 -4.00
C ILE A 3 -5.80 -1.92 -5.08
N PRO A 4 -5.43 -2.10 -6.35
CA PRO A 4 -6.39 -2.43 -7.40
C PRO A 4 -7.01 -3.80 -7.11
N LYS A 5 -8.31 -3.80 -6.82
CA LYS A 5 -9.06 -4.98 -6.35
C LYS A 5 -8.99 -6.17 -7.31
N GLU A 6 -8.93 -5.92 -8.61
CA GLU A 6 -8.77 -6.96 -9.62
C GLU A 6 -7.41 -7.65 -9.50
N ALA A 7 -6.35 -6.90 -9.16
CA ALA A 7 -5.06 -7.51 -8.84
C ALA A 7 -5.16 -8.35 -7.55
N LEU A 8 -5.86 -7.86 -6.52
CA LEU A 8 -6.05 -8.61 -5.27
C LEU A 8 -6.82 -9.93 -5.50
N PHE A 9 -7.86 -9.93 -6.33
CA PHE A 9 -8.63 -11.14 -6.65
C PHE A 9 -7.93 -12.06 -7.64
N ARG A 10 -7.25 -11.51 -8.66
CA ARG A 10 -6.49 -12.28 -9.65
C ARG A 10 -5.32 -13.00 -9.00
N ASP A 11 -4.59 -12.31 -8.14
CA ASP A 11 -3.39 -12.83 -7.48
C ASP A 11 -3.71 -13.33 -6.05
N ARG A 12 -5.00 -13.54 -5.69
CA ARG A 12 -5.45 -13.91 -4.32
C ARG A 12 -4.75 -15.12 -3.72
N VAL A 13 -4.47 -16.14 -4.54
CA VAL A 13 -3.81 -17.37 -4.09
C VAL A 13 -2.36 -17.07 -3.71
N VAL A 14 -1.67 -16.29 -4.54
CA VAL A 14 -0.29 -15.86 -4.28
C VAL A 14 -0.22 -14.93 -3.08
N ILE A 15 -1.17 -14.01 -2.96
CA ILE A 15 -1.28 -13.09 -1.82
C ILE A 15 -1.56 -13.86 -0.53
N LEU A 16 -2.50 -14.81 -0.50
CA LEU A 16 -2.74 -15.63 0.70
C LEU A 16 -1.53 -16.52 1.04
N GLU A 17 -0.90 -17.13 0.04
CA GLU A 17 0.29 -17.96 0.21
C GLU A 17 1.45 -17.14 0.83
N LEU A 18 1.67 -15.92 0.35
CA LEU A 18 2.68 -15.00 0.88
C LEU A 18 2.27 -14.33 2.20
N ALA A 19 0.99 -14.06 2.44
CA ALA A 19 0.57 -13.32 3.62
C ALA A 19 0.28 -14.20 4.84
N LEU A 20 -0.02 -15.49 4.65
CA LEU A 20 -0.25 -16.44 5.73
C LEU A 20 0.83 -17.52 5.75
N GLY A 21 1.11 -18.13 4.60
CA GLY A 21 2.07 -19.23 4.49
C GLY A 21 3.49 -18.79 4.84
N LEU A 22 3.97 -17.70 4.23
CA LEU A 22 5.29 -17.13 4.54
C LEU A 22 5.38 -16.73 6.02
N VAL A 23 4.31 -16.17 6.60
CA VAL A 23 4.31 -15.68 7.99
C VAL A 23 4.43 -16.82 8.98
N VAL A 24 3.66 -17.89 8.80
CA VAL A 24 3.80 -19.06 9.66
C VAL A 24 5.19 -19.69 9.47
N PHE A 25 5.67 -19.75 8.23
CA PHE A 25 7.00 -20.27 7.92
C PHE A 25 8.12 -19.45 8.57
N THR A 26 8.06 -18.13 8.52
CA THR A 26 9.03 -17.23 9.15
C THR A 26 8.93 -17.28 10.66
N VAL A 27 7.72 -17.28 11.23
CA VAL A 27 7.52 -17.37 12.69
C VAL A 27 8.13 -18.65 13.23
N LEU A 28 7.83 -19.79 12.62
CA LEU A 28 8.37 -21.08 13.06
C LEU A 28 9.88 -21.14 12.86
N GLY A 29 10.34 -20.88 11.63
CA GLY A 29 11.76 -20.99 11.27
C GLY A 29 12.64 -20.03 12.08
N LEU A 30 12.25 -18.76 12.16
CA LEU A 30 13.02 -17.76 12.90
C LEU A 30 12.86 -17.91 14.42
N GLY A 31 11.68 -18.27 14.92
CA GLY A 31 11.47 -18.45 16.36
C GLY A 31 12.32 -19.57 16.94
N PHE A 32 12.39 -20.73 16.25
CA PHE A 32 13.31 -21.80 16.65
C PHE A 32 14.78 -21.39 16.53
N LEU A 33 15.14 -20.66 15.47
CA LEU A 33 16.51 -20.17 15.29
C LEU A 33 16.92 -19.21 16.40
N ILE A 34 16.06 -18.26 16.78
CA ILE A 34 16.33 -17.30 17.85
C ILE A 34 16.51 -18.02 19.17
N HIS A 35 15.64 -18.98 19.50
CA HIS A 35 15.77 -19.76 20.74
C HIS A 35 17.05 -20.61 20.76
N TRP A 36 17.44 -21.18 19.61
CA TRP A 36 18.69 -21.92 19.50
C TRP A 36 19.92 -21.01 19.64
N LEU A 37 19.87 -19.81 19.07
CA LEU A 37 20.96 -18.83 19.10
C LEU A 37 21.08 -18.13 20.48
N ILE A 38 19.97 -17.99 21.19
CA ILE A 38 19.86 -17.33 22.49
C ILE A 38 18.98 -18.20 23.42
N PRO A 39 19.56 -19.25 24.04
CA PRO A 39 18.81 -20.17 24.91
C PRO A 39 18.14 -19.48 26.11
N ALA A 40 18.70 -18.37 26.56
CA ALA A 40 18.14 -17.54 27.63
C ALA A 40 16.79 -16.88 27.28
N MET A 41 16.45 -16.77 25.99
CA MET A 41 15.15 -16.27 25.54
C MET A 41 14.14 -17.43 25.48
N PRO A 42 13.04 -17.39 26.26
CA PRO A 42 12.03 -18.43 26.20
C PRO A 42 11.41 -18.54 24.80
N LEU A 43 11.06 -19.76 24.41
CA LEU A 43 10.56 -20.07 23.07
C LEU A 43 9.35 -19.21 22.67
N ALA A 44 8.45 -18.91 23.62
CA ALA A 44 7.29 -18.06 23.37
C ALA A 44 7.67 -16.60 23.06
N VAL A 45 8.72 -16.07 23.70
CA VAL A 45 9.26 -14.72 23.41
C VAL A 45 9.97 -14.71 22.06
N ALA A 46 10.70 -15.78 21.74
CA ALA A 46 11.35 -15.95 20.43
C ALA A 46 10.32 -16.00 19.29
N PHE A 47 9.21 -16.73 19.47
CA PHE A 47 8.10 -16.73 18.51
C PHE A 47 7.38 -15.39 18.42
N ALA A 48 7.19 -14.68 19.53
CA ALA A 48 6.61 -13.34 19.51
C ALA A 48 7.51 -12.37 18.74
N LEU A 49 8.83 -12.40 18.97
CA LEU A 49 9.81 -11.61 18.22
C LEU A 49 9.79 -11.96 16.72
N ALA A 50 9.79 -13.25 16.38
CA ALA A 50 9.71 -13.69 14.99
C ALA A 50 8.41 -13.25 14.29
N ALA A 51 7.28 -13.30 15.02
CA ALA A 51 5.98 -12.85 14.52
C ALA A 51 5.92 -11.35 14.26
N ILE A 52 6.61 -10.55 15.08
CA ILE A 52 6.72 -9.10 14.88
C ILE A 52 7.70 -8.77 13.76
N LEU A 53 8.73 -9.58 13.52
CA LEU A 53 9.73 -9.37 12.46
C LEU A 53 9.32 -9.91 11.08
N SER A 54 8.26 -10.71 11.02
CA SER A 54 7.72 -11.27 9.78
C SER A 54 7.03 -10.23 8.87
N PRO A 55 6.20 -9.31 9.41
CA PRO A 55 5.64 -8.19 8.66
C PRO A 55 6.69 -7.38 7.89
N THR A 56 6.39 -7.07 6.63
CA THR A 56 7.26 -6.27 5.76
C THR A 56 6.54 -5.00 5.31
N ASP A 57 7.30 -3.92 5.15
CA ASP A 57 6.83 -2.58 4.85
C ASP A 57 7.23 -2.15 3.41
N PRO A 58 6.31 -2.26 2.46
CA PRO A 58 6.52 -1.87 1.07
C PRO A 58 6.49 -0.36 0.91
N ILE A 59 5.96 0.39 1.88
CA ILE A 59 5.95 1.85 1.84
C ILE A 59 7.36 2.37 2.08
N ALA A 60 8.08 1.79 3.04
CA ALA A 60 9.50 2.07 3.24
C ALA A 60 10.31 1.78 1.96
N VAL A 61 10.01 0.65 1.29
CA VAL A 61 10.61 0.33 -0.01
C VAL A 61 10.27 1.35 -1.08
N GLN A 62 9.01 1.78 -1.18
CA GLN A 62 8.56 2.78 -2.16
C GLN A 62 9.26 4.13 -1.93
N ALA A 63 9.43 4.56 -0.68
CA ALA A 63 10.15 5.79 -0.34
C ALA A 63 11.64 5.72 -0.73
N ILE A 64 12.28 4.58 -0.49
CA ILE A 64 13.69 4.32 -0.84
C ILE A 64 13.88 4.17 -2.36
N ALA A 65 12.97 3.43 -3.00
CA ALA A 65 13.04 3.04 -4.40
C ALA A 65 12.31 4.01 -5.32
N GLY A 66 11.76 5.13 -4.84
CA GLY A 66 10.98 6.09 -5.63
C GLY A 66 11.70 6.70 -6.84
N ARG A 67 13.01 6.44 -7.01
CA ARG A 67 13.80 6.78 -8.21
C ARG A 67 14.17 5.58 -9.09
N ALA A 68 13.85 4.35 -8.67
CA ALA A 68 14.16 3.11 -9.38
C ALA A 68 12.88 2.55 -10.04
N PRO A 69 12.97 2.02 -11.28
CA PRO A 69 11.81 1.49 -11.99
C PRO A 69 11.38 0.13 -11.41
N ILE A 70 10.53 0.13 -10.38
CA ILE A 70 9.82 -1.08 -9.91
C ILE A 70 8.53 -1.22 -10.72
N PRO A 71 8.20 -2.41 -11.27
CA PRO A 71 6.92 -2.63 -11.95
C PRO A 71 5.74 -2.31 -11.04
N LYS A 72 4.71 -1.63 -11.57
CA LYS A 72 3.50 -1.30 -10.82
C LYS A 72 2.82 -2.55 -10.26
N ARG A 73 2.76 -3.65 -11.02
CA ARG A 73 2.21 -4.91 -10.51
C ARG A 73 3.01 -5.47 -9.35
N LEU A 74 4.33 -5.40 -9.39
CA LEU A 74 5.16 -5.88 -8.27
C LEU A 74 4.89 -5.04 -7.02
N MET A 75 4.77 -3.72 -7.17
CA MET A 75 4.38 -2.85 -6.06
C MET A 75 3.00 -3.20 -5.50
N HIS A 76 1.99 -3.42 -6.36
CA HIS A 76 0.66 -3.84 -5.90
C HIS A 76 0.66 -5.19 -5.18
N ILE A 77 1.49 -6.15 -5.63
CA ILE A 77 1.64 -7.45 -4.97
C ILE A 77 2.29 -7.26 -3.59
N LEU A 78 3.36 -6.47 -3.49
CA LEU A 78 4.05 -6.19 -2.23
C LEU A 78 3.15 -5.43 -1.23
N GLU A 79 2.38 -4.44 -1.71
CA GLU A 79 1.37 -3.73 -0.92
C GLU A 79 0.26 -4.67 -0.42
N GLY A 80 -0.23 -5.58 -1.26
CA GLY A 80 -1.24 -6.57 -0.88
C GLY A 80 -0.73 -7.63 0.10
N GLU A 81 0.49 -8.12 -0.10
CA GLU A 81 1.18 -9.03 0.83
C GLU A 81 1.32 -8.39 2.21
N SER A 82 1.87 -7.17 2.25
CA SER A 82 2.17 -6.45 3.48
C SER A 82 0.97 -6.27 4.39
N LEU A 83 -0.16 -5.77 3.86
CA LEU A 83 -1.36 -5.53 4.67
C LEU A 83 -1.86 -6.79 5.39
N LEU A 84 -1.81 -7.94 4.72
CA LEU A 84 -2.28 -9.21 5.28
C LEU A 84 -1.20 -9.86 6.16
N ASN A 85 0.08 -9.68 5.83
CA ASN A 85 1.21 -10.12 6.65
C ASN A 85 1.25 -9.37 7.99
N ASP A 86 1.02 -8.05 7.99
CA ASP A 86 0.94 -7.23 9.21
C ASP A 86 -0.10 -7.78 10.19
N ALA A 87 -1.31 -8.04 9.68
CA ALA A 87 -2.40 -8.62 10.46
C ALA A 87 -2.09 -10.03 10.96
N SER A 88 -1.51 -10.88 10.11
CA SER A 88 -1.16 -12.26 10.46
C SER A 88 -0.04 -12.30 11.50
N GLY A 89 0.99 -11.47 11.34
CA GLY A 89 2.12 -11.33 12.26
C GLY A 89 1.70 -10.86 13.64
N LEU A 90 0.87 -9.81 13.75
CA LEU A 90 0.35 -9.36 15.04
C LEU A 90 -0.57 -10.40 15.70
N THR A 91 -1.33 -11.16 14.91
CA THR A 91 -2.15 -12.25 15.45
C THR A 91 -1.29 -13.38 15.99
N CYS A 92 -0.25 -13.80 15.25
CA CYS A 92 0.74 -14.78 15.70
C CYS A 92 1.47 -14.30 16.97
N MET A 93 1.83 -13.02 17.05
CA MET A 93 2.42 -12.42 18.25
C MET A 93 1.48 -12.54 19.46
N ARG A 94 0.19 -12.17 19.31
CA ARG A 94 -0.79 -12.29 20.40
C ARG A 94 -0.89 -13.72 20.91
N ILE A 95 -0.92 -14.70 20.00
CA ILE A 95 -0.93 -16.13 20.35
C ILE A 95 0.35 -16.53 21.10
N ALA A 96 1.52 -16.07 20.64
CA ALA A 96 2.80 -16.35 21.28
C ALA A 96 2.88 -15.74 22.70
N VAL A 97 2.40 -14.51 22.88
CA VAL A 97 2.33 -13.86 24.20
C VAL A 97 1.36 -14.58 25.12
N LEU A 98 0.18 -14.98 24.62
CA LEU A 98 -0.77 -15.81 25.37
C LEU A 98 -0.16 -17.14 25.82
N ALA A 99 0.61 -17.80 24.93
CA ALA A 99 1.32 -19.02 25.29
C ALA A 99 2.41 -18.76 26.34
N ALA A 100 3.11 -17.62 26.27
CA ALA A 100 4.10 -17.22 27.26
C ALA A 100 3.49 -16.99 28.65
N THR A 101 2.31 -16.37 28.71
CA THR A 101 1.65 -15.99 29.97
C THR A 101 0.86 -17.12 30.60
N THR A 102 0.28 -18.02 29.80
CA THR A 102 -0.55 -19.13 30.29
C THR A 102 0.23 -20.43 30.48
N GLY A 103 1.42 -20.57 29.88
CA GLY A 103 2.25 -21.78 29.94
C GLY A 103 1.66 -23.00 29.21
N ALA A 104 0.43 -22.90 28.69
CA ALA A 104 -0.26 -23.97 28.00
C ALA A 104 -0.39 -23.64 26.51
N PHE A 105 0.32 -24.39 25.66
CA PHE A 105 0.14 -24.33 24.21
C PHE A 105 -0.69 -25.51 23.72
N SER A 106 -1.84 -25.22 23.11
CA SER A 106 -2.59 -26.20 22.35
C SER A 106 -2.73 -25.73 20.91
N LEU A 107 -2.26 -26.56 19.97
CA LEU A 107 -2.29 -26.24 18.55
C LEU A 107 -3.73 -26.08 18.03
N SER A 108 -4.68 -26.86 18.56
CA SER A 108 -6.09 -26.77 18.18
C SER A 108 -6.75 -25.50 18.71
N SER A 109 -6.44 -25.08 19.93
CA SER A 109 -6.95 -23.82 20.49
C SER A 109 -6.32 -22.60 19.83
N ALA A 110 -5.04 -22.68 19.45
CA ALA A 110 -4.34 -21.64 18.70
C ALA A 110 -4.97 -21.44 17.32
N PHE A 111 -5.25 -22.53 16.59
CA PHE A 111 -5.93 -22.46 15.29
C PHE A 111 -7.36 -21.91 15.41
N GLY A 112 -8.13 -22.36 16.40
CA GLY A 112 -9.48 -21.86 16.66
C GLY A 112 -9.50 -20.37 17.00
N THR A 113 -8.60 -19.93 17.88
CA THR A 113 -8.42 -18.52 18.25
C THR A 113 -8.01 -17.68 17.05
N PHE A 114 -7.08 -18.16 16.24
CA PHE A 114 -6.67 -17.48 15.00
C PHE A 114 -7.84 -17.32 14.02
N ALA A 115 -8.58 -18.40 13.77
CA ALA A 115 -9.73 -18.38 12.87
C ALA A 115 -10.81 -17.42 13.37
N TRP A 116 -11.09 -17.40 14.68
CA TRP A 116 -12.01 -16.45 15.29
C TRP A 116 -11.54 -15.00 15.10
N LEU A 117 -10.31 -14.70 15.51
CA LEU A 117 -9.72 -13.35 15.39
C LEU A 117 -9.79 -12.85 13.95
N ALA A 118 -9.49 -13.71 12.98
CA ALA A 118 -9.48 -13.37 11.57
C ALA A 118 -10.89 -13.21 10.97
N LEU A 119 -11.75 -14.22 11.10
CA LEU A 119 -13.08 -14.22 10.48
C LEU A 119 -14.00 -13.18 11.13
N ALA A 120 -14.01 -13.11 12.46
CA ALA A 120 -14.82 -12.12 13.18
C ALA A 120 -14.33 -10.71 12.88
N GLY A 121 -13.01 -10.48 12.83
CA GLY A 121 -12.44 -9.17 12.47
C GLY A 121 -12.89 -8.72 11.08
N VAL A 122 -12.73 -9.59 10.07
CA VAL A 122 -13.19 -9.30 8.70
C VAL A 122 -14.70 -9.05 8.64
N ALA A 123 -15.50 -9.89 9.30
CA ALA A 123 -16.95 -9.75 9.33
C ALA A 123 -17.39 -8.42 9.95
N VAL A 124 -16.82 -8.05 11.11
CA VAL A 124 -17.10 -6.76 11.77
C VAL A 124 -16.72 -5.58 10.86
N GLY A 125 -15.55 -5.63 10.22
CA GLY A 125 -15.14 -4.58 9.29
C GLY A 125 -16.13 -4.38 8.14
N ILE A 126 -16.61 -5.47 7.53
CA ILE A 126 -17.63 -5.42 6.47
C ILE A 126 -18.93 -4.82 7.02
N VAL A 127 -19.45 -5.34 8.14
CA VAL A 127 -20.72 -4.92 8.73
C VAL A 127 -20.69 -3.44 9.11
N VAL A 128 -19.64 -2.98 9.79
CA VAL A 128 -19.49 -1.58 10.20
C VAL A 128 -19.46 -0.65 8.98
N THR A 129 -18.71 -1.01 7.93
CA THR A 129 -18.67 -0.21 6.71
C THR A 129 -20.00 -0.15 5.99
N LEU A 130 -20.72 -1.27 5.90
CA LEU A 130 -22.06 -1.31 5.29
C LEU A 130 -23.06 -0.46 6.10
N ALA A 131 -23.06 -0.58 7.43
CA ALA A 131 -23.93 0.20 8.31
C ALA A 131 -23.67 1.70 8.16
N ILE A 132 -22.41 2.14 8.24
CA ILE A 132 -22.04 3.56 8.06
C ILE A 132 -22.36 4.01 6.63
N GLY A 133 -22.14 3.17 5.62
CA GLY A 133 -22.47 3.45 4.23
C GLY A 133 -23.98 3.68 4.01
N LEU A 134 -24.83 2.87 4.62
CA LEU A 134 -26.29 3.01 4.57
C LEU A 134 -26.74 4.31 5.24
N VAL A 135 -26.24 4.61 6.44
CA VAL A 135 -26.54 5.85 7.15
C VAL A 135 -26.09 7.07 6.34
N LYS A 136 -24.88 7.01 5.76
CA LYS A 136 -24.36 8.07 4.89
C LYS A 136 -25.27 8.27 3.66
N ALA A 137 -25.68 7.20 2.99
CA ALA A 137 -26.54 7.28 1.82
C ALA A 137 -27.91 7.88 2.16
N PHE A 138 -28.46 7.52 3.32
CA PHE A 138 -29.70 8.08 3.84
C PHE A 138 -29.57 9.60 4.11
N ILE A 139 -28.52 10.02 4.81
CA ILE A 139 -28.25 11.43 5.12
C ILE A 139 -28.04 12.24 3.84
N SER A 140 -27.20 11.75 2.92
CA SER A 140 -26.88 12.43 1.65
C SER A 140 -28.13 12.69 0.81
N ARG A 141 -29.04 11.70 0.73
CA ARG A 141 -30.32 11.86 0.01
C ARG A 141 -31.24 12.90 0.64
N ARG A 142 -31.14 13.14 1.95
CA ARG A 142 -32.05 14.03 2.68
C ARG A 142 -31.52 15.46 2.80
N TRP A 143 -30.21 15.64 2.94
CA TRP A 143 -29.57 16.93 3.29
C TRP A 143 -28.43 17.35 2.35
N GLY A 144 -28.10 16.56 1.32
CA GLY A 144 -27.04 16.87 0.35
C GLY A 144 -25.65 16.36 0.76
N GLU A 145 -24.69 16.43 -0.16
CA GLU A 145 -23.31 15.98 0.04
C GLU A 145 -22.37 17.13 0.46
N ASP A 146 -21.82 17.08 1.68
CA ASP A 146 -20.67 17.90 2.06
C ASP A 146 -19.34 17.13 1.82
N VAL A 147 -18.41 17.76 1.12
CA VAL A 147 -17.07 17.22 0.83
C VAL A 147 -16.28 16.98 2.12
N GLY A 148 -16.40 17.87 3.10
CA GLY A 148 -15.68 17.77 4.38
C GLY A 148 -16.11 16.55 5.20
N GLY A 149 -17.42 16.41 5.43
CA GLY A 149 -18.00 15.27 6.14
C GLY A 149 -17.65 13.92 5.49
N GLN A 150 -17.59 13.85 4.16
CA GLN A 150 -17.17 12.63 3.46
C GLN A 150 -15.73 12.22 3.72
N ILE A 151 -14.81 13.19 3.87
CA ILE A 151 -13.41 12.92 4.19
C ILE A 151 -13.30 12.47 5.65
N LEU A 152 -14.00 13.14 6.57
CA LEU A 152 -13.99 12.80 7.99
C LEU A 152 -14.52 11.39 8.25
N ILE A 153 -15.66 11.02 7.66
CA ILE A 153 -16.20 9.64 7.77
C ILE A 153 -15.19 8.63 7.23
N SER A 154 -14.50 8.96 6.13
CA SER A 154 -13.45 8.12 5.55
C SER A 154 -12.30 7.89 6.54
N LEU A 155 -11.88 8.93 7.27
CA LEU A 155 -10.81 8.84 8.27
C LEU A 155 -11.25 8.10 9.54
N LEU A 156 -12.49 8.26 9.99
CA LEU A 156 -13.00 7.64 11.21
C LEU A 156 -13.42 6.18 11.04
N MET A 157 -13.84 5.77 9.83
CA MET A 157 -14.36 4.42 9.57
C MET A 157 -13.39 3.29 9.95
N PRO A 158 -12.08 3.33 9.62
CA PRO A 158 -11.14 2.30 10.05
C PRO A 158 -11.04 2.16 11.57
N PHE A 159 -11.07 3.28 12.30
CA PHE A 159 -11.04 3.28 13.77
C PHE A 159 -12.34 2.73 14.37
N ALA A 160 -13.48 3.08 13.80
CA ALA A 160 -14.77 2.54 14.23
C ALA A 160 -14.81 1.01 14.06
N ALA A 161 -14.35 0.51 12.91
CA ALA A 161 -14.24 -0.93 12.65
C ALA A 161 -13.25 -1.61 13.61
N TYR A 162 -12.10 -0.98 13.86
CA TYR A 162 -11.08 -1.46 14.79
C TYR A 162 -11.65 -1.62 16.20
N LEU A 163 -12.24 -0.56 16.75
CA LEU A 163 -12.79 -0.55 18.12
C LEU A 163 -13.95 -1.53 18.29
N ALA A 164 -14.83 -1.62 17.29
CA ALA A 164 -15.95 -2.58 17.30
C ALA A 164 -15.46 -4.03 17.33
N ALA A 165 -14.39 -4.34 16.59
CA ALA A 165 -13.80 -5.68 16.59
C ALA A 165 -13.06 -5.98 17.89
N GLU A 166 -12.32 -5.03 18.47
CA GLU A 166 -11.66 -5.26 19.76
C GLU A 166 -12.65 -5.46 20.91
N ALA A 167 -13.83 -4.82 20.87
CA ALA A 167 -14.88 -5.01 21.87
C ALA A 167 -15.40 -6.46 21.95
N ILE A 168 -15.28 -7.23 20.87
CA ILE A 168 -15.62 -8.67 20.84
C ILE A 168 -14.38 -9.58 20.82
N HIS A 169 -13.22 -9.04 21.19
CA HIS A 169 -11.92 -9.72 21.15
C HIS A 169 -11.57 -10.30 19.77
N ALA A 170 -11.96 -9.63 18.69
CA ALA A 170 -11.56 -9.95 17.32
C ALA A 170 -10.33 -9.12 16.88
N SER A 171 -9.79 -9.39 15.69
CA SER A 171 -8.67 -8.61 15.15
C SER A 171 -9.13 -7.25 14.63
N GLY A 172 -8.88 -6.19 15.40
CA GLY A 172 -9.18 -4.80 15.01
C GLY A 172 -8.48 -4.36 13.72
N ILE A 173 -7.25 -4.84 13.49
CA ILE A 173 -6.48 -4.53 12.28
C ILE A 173 -7.15 -5.14 11.05
N LEU A 174 -7.55 -6.41 11.12
CA LEU A 174 -8.28 -7.06 10.02
C LEU A 174 -9.64 -6.40 9.79
N ALA A 175 -10.31 -5.93 10.84
CA ALA A 175 -11.53 -5.15 10.71
C ALA A 175 -11.31 -3.83 9.98
N ALA A 176 -10.26 -3.08 10.31
CA ALA A 176 -9.91 -1.83 9.63
C ALA A 176 -9.52 -2.07 8.15
N VAL A 177 -8.77 -3.14 7.86
CA VAL A 177 -8.43 -3.55 6.48
C VAL A 177 -9.69 -3.95 5.71
N ALA A 178 -10.54 -4.79 6.29
CA ALA A 178 -11.80 -5.22 5.68
C ALA A 178 -12.73 -4.03 5.45
N ALA A 179 -12.79 -3.08 6.38
CA ALA A 179 -13.54 -1.84 6.21
C ALA A 179 -13.01 -1.00 5.04
N GLY A 180 -11.69 -0.82 4.95
CA GLY A 180 -11.06 -0.11 3.83
C GLY A 180 -11.29 -0.79 2.48
N VAL A 181 -11.24 -2.12 2.43
CA VAL A 181 -11.53 -2.91 1.23
C VAL A 181 -13.01 -2.80 0.87
N THR A 182 -13.93 -2.98 1.82
CA THR A 182 -15.39 -2.89 1.61
C THR A 182 -15.80 -1.51 1.12
N MET A 183 -15.28 -0.44 1.74
CA MET A 183 -15.58 0.95 1.38
C MET A 183 -15.19 1.23 -0.07
N SER A 184 -14.04 0.70 -0.50
CA SER A 184 -13.64 0.87 -1.88
C SER A 184 -14.66 0.24 -2.85
N PHE A 185 -15.33 -0.87 -2.51
CA PHE A 185 -16.39 -1.48 -3.35
C PHE A 185 -17.63 -0.61 -3.46
N THR A 186 -18.14 -0.10 -2.34
CA THR A 186 -19.34 0.74 -2.32
C THR A 186 -19.15 2.06 -3.07
N GLU A 187 -17.94 2.61 -3.11
CA GLU A 187 -17.68 3.87 -3.82
C GLU A 187 -17.71 3.79 -5.34
N ARG A 188 -17.55 2.59 -5.93
CA ARG A 188 -17.65 2.41 -7.40
C ARG A 188 -19.07 2.60 -7.93
N GLN A 189 -20.09 2.59 -7.07
CA GLN A 189 -21.48 2.81 -7.46
C GLN A 189 -21.82 4.30 -7.73
N GLY A 190 -20.83 5.20 -7.77
CA GLY A 190 -20.93 6.42 -8.58
C GLY A 190 -21.40 7.71 -7.89
N SER A 191 -21.59 7.74 -6.57
CA SER A 191 -22.18 8.92 -5.89
C SER A 191 -21.22 10.08 -5.63
N ALA A 192 -19.90 9.86 -5.49
CA ALA A 192 -18.99 10.93 -5.06
C ALA A 192 -18.55 11.83 -6.23
N LEU A 193 -18.61 13.15 -6.05
CA LEU A 193 -18.04 14.15 -6.98
C LEU A 193 -16.54 13.92 -7.21
N ALA A 194 -16.05 14.19 -8.43
CA ALA A 194 -14.63 14.04 -8.78
C ALA A 194 -13.70 14.87 -7.85
N ALA A 195 -14.11 16.07 -7.46
CA ALA A 195 -13.38 16.92 -6.52
C ALA A 195 -13.22 16.26 -5.13
N THR A 196 -14.24 15.55 -4.66
CA THR A 196 -14.20 14.82 -3.38
C THR A 196 -13.21 13.66 -3.43
N ARG A 197 -13.12 12.95 -4.56
CA ARG A 197 -12.14 11.87 -4.75
C ARG A 197 -10.71 12.37 -4.69
N ILE A 198 -10.41 13.45 -5.42
CA ILE A 198 -9.07 14.04 -5.46
C ILE A 198 -8.67 14.55 -4.07
N ARG A 199 -9.53 15.35 -3.43
CA ARG A 199 -9.23 15.92 -2.11
C ARG A 199 -9.03 14.85 -1.04
N ARG A 200 -9.84 13.79 -1.06
CA ARG A 200 -9.68 12.65 -0.15
C ARG A 200 -8.35 11.93 -0.36
N ALA A 201 -7.95 11.71 -1.61
CA ALA A 201 -6.66 11.07 -1.90
C ALA A 201 -5.50 11.88 -1.30
N VAL A 202 -5.48 13.19 -1.55
CA VAL A 202 -4.45 14.09 -0.98
C VAL A 202 -4.42 14.05 0.55
N VAL A 203 -5.58 14.01 1.21
CA VAL A 203 -5.64 13.91 2.68
C VAL A 203 -5.05 12.60 3.17
N TRP A 204 -5.37 11.46 2.54
CA TRP A 204 -4.80 10.18 2.94
C TRP A 204 -3.30 10.11 2.65
N ASP A 205 -2.86 10.64 1.53
CA ASP A 205 -1.43 10.69 1.20
C ASP A 205 -0.66 11.45 2.27
N THR A 206 -1.22 12.58 2.73
CA THR A 206 -0.67 13.37 3.83
C THR A 206 -0.67 12.61 5.16
N VAL A 207 -1.79 12.00 5.55
CA VAL A 207 -1.89 11.27 6.82
C VAL A 207 -0.96 10.05 6.83
N GLN A 208 -0.86 9.31 5.72
CA GLN A 208 0.06 8.19 5.57
C GLN A 208 1.51 8.66 5.67
N PHE A 209 1.88 9.76 5.00
CA PHE A 209 3.21 10.33 5.09
C PHE A 209 3.57 10.73 6.53
N VAL A 210 2.67 11.43 7.22
CA VAL A 210 2.88 11.86 8.62
C VAL A 210 2.96 10.67 9.56
N ALA A 211 2.06 9.69 9.46
CA ALA A 211 2.06 8.51 10.32
C ALA A 211 3.35 7.69 10.16
N ASN A 212 3.80 7.47 8.92
CA ASN A 212 5.05 6.78 8.66
C ASN A 212 6.26 7.57 9.18
N GLY A 213 6.31 8.88 8.92
CA GLY A 213 7.35 9.76 9.42
C GLY A 213 7.44 9.74 10.95
N LEU A 214 6.30 9.84 11.63
CA LEU A 214 6.22 9.81 13.08
C LEU A 214 6.81 8.52 13.67
N ILE A 215 6.54 7.37 13.07
CA ILE A 215 7.05 6.09 13.60
C ILE A 215 8.58 6.00 13.45
N PHE A 216 9.15 6.52 12.36
CA PHE A 216 10.61 6.62 12.23
C PHE A 216 11.23 7.65 13.18
N VAL A 217 10.54 8.75 13.46
CA VAL A 217 11.00 9.72 14.48
C VAL A 217 10.99 9.08 15.86
N ILE A 218 9.93 8.37 16.23
CA ILE A 218 9.83 7.64 17.50
C ILE A 218 10.94 6.57 17.59
N LEU A 219 11.20 5.83 16.51
CA LEU A 219 12.31 4.88 16.48
C LEU A 219 13.64 5.58 16.75
N GLY A 220 13.91 6.68 16.03
CA GLY A 220 15.14 7.46 16.17
C GLY A 220 15.32 8.04 17.58
N GLU A 221 14.23 8.48 18.21
CA GLU A 221 14.24 8.99 19.59
C GLU A 221 14.54 7.88 20.61
N GLN A 222 14.03 6.67 20.40
CA GLN A 222 14.29 5.54 21.31
C GLN A 222 15.69 4.93 21.15
N MET A 223 16.37 5.14 20.02
CA MET A 223 17.66 4.50 19.72
C MET A 223 18.75 4.72 20.79
N PRO A 224 18.99 5.93 21.30
CA PRO A 224 19.98 6.15 22.37
C PRO A 224 19.66 5.36 23.63
N SER A 225 18.38 5.28 24.02
CA SER A 225 17.92 4.52 25.19
C SER A 225 18.12 3.02 25.00
N ILE A 226 17.80 2.50 23.82
CA ILE A 226 18.00 1.09 23.45
C ILE A 226 19.51 0.74 23.48
N MET A 227 20.36 1.62 22.94
CA MET A 227 21.81 1.44 22.95
C MET A 227 22.42 1.56 24.36
N ALA A 228 21.96 2.49 25.19
CA ALA A 228 22.42 2.64 26.57
C ALA A 228 22.11 1.40 27.43
N ARG A 229 21.00 0.73 27.15
CA ARG A 229 20.61 -0.52 27.82
C ARG A 229 21.26 -1.77 27.20
N ALA A 230 22.04 -1.65 26.12
CA ALA A 230 22.68 -2.79 25.47
C ALA A 230 23.61 -3.56 26.41
N ALA A 231 24.33 -2.86 27.28
CA ALA A 231 25.21 -3.46 28.29
C ALA A 231 24.44 -4.22 29.39
N GLU A 232 23.17 -3.90 29.64
CA GLU A 232 22.30 -4.67 30.52
C GLU A 232 21.69 -5.87 29.80
N VAL A 233 21.36 -5.69 28.53
CA VAL A 233 20.81 -6.72 27.65
C VAL A 233 21.82 -7.85 27.42
N ILE A 234 23.11 -7.56 27.21
CA ILE A 234 24.12 -8.60 26.99
C ILE A 234 24.31 -9.50 28.22
N ARG A 235 24.19 -8.96 29.44
CA ARG A 235 24.22 -9.73 30.70
C ARG A 235 23.09 -10.74 30.84
N SER A 236 22.02 -10.59 30.05
CA SER A 236 20.93 -11.58 29.99
C SER A 236 21.20 -12.74 29.02
N THR A 237 22.36 -12.74 28.35
CA THR A 237 22.82 -13.79 27.45
C THR A 237 24.06 -14.48 28.01
N GLU A 238 24.44 -15.63 27.43
CA GLU A 238 25.63 -16.40 27.85
C GLU A 238 26.97 -15.74 27.47
N HIS A 239 26.94 -14.63 26.72
CA HIS A 239 28.12 -13.92 26.24
C HIS A 239 28.24 -12.57 26.93
N ASP A 240 29.46 -12.17 27.32
CA ASP A 240 29.70 -10.88 28.00
C ASP A 240 30.04 -9.73 27.03
N GLU A 241 30.42 -10.05 25.80
CA GLU A 241 30.92 -9.07 24.82
C GLU A 241 29.80 -8.41 24.01
N ILE A 242 29.74 -7.08 24.01
CA ILE A 242 28.68 -6.28 23.37
C ILE A 242 28.57 -6.56 21.85
N TRP A 243 29.67 -6.92 21.19
CA TRP A 243 29.68 -7.21 19.75
C TRP A 243 28.81 -8.41 19.35
N TRP A 244 28.57 -9.37 20.27
CA TRP A 244 27.67 -10.50 20.02
C TRP A 244 26.24 -10.06 19.73
N LEU A 245 25.81 -8.94 20.30
CA LEU A 245 24.49 -8.39 20.04
C LEU A 245 24.35 -7.95 18.57
N GLY A 246 25.43 -7.42 17.98
CA GLY A 246 25.52 -7.17 16.54
C GLY A 246 25.44 -8.46 15.73
N VAL A 247 26.17 -9.51 16.15
CA VAL A 247 26.13 -10.83 15.49
C VAL A 247 24.72 -11.40 15.48
N TYR A 248 23.98 -11.32 16.60
CA TYR A 248 22.59 -11.76 16.68
C TYR A 248 21.69 -10.99 15.71
N VAL A 249 21.81 -9.66 15.64
CA VAL A 249 21.05 -8.84 14.69
C VAL A 249 21.36 -9.26 13.25
N PHE A 250 22.63 -9.38 12.87
CA PHE A 250 23.01 -9.79 11.51
C PHE A 250 22.57 -11.21 11.18
N ALA A 251 22.65 -12.15 12.14
CA ALA A 251 22.18 -13.51 11.98
C ALA A 251 20.67 -13.56 11.74
N ILE A 252 19.88 -12.78 12.51
CA ILE A 252 18.42 -12.68 12.34
C ILE A 252 18.08 -12.07 10.97
N VAL A 253 18.76 -11.00 10.56
CA VAL A 253 18.55 -10.37 9.24
C VAL A 253 18.88 -11.35 8.11
N ALA A 254 19.99 -12.08 8.21
CA ALA A 254 20.39 -13.06 7.22
C ALA A 254 19.40 -14.23 7.15
N ALA A 255 18.95 -14.72 8.30
CA ALA A 255 17.94 -15.78 8.39
C ALA A 255 16.61 -15.34 7.78
N LEU A 256 16.14 -14.14 8.09
CA LEU A 256 14.94 -13.56 7.51
C LEU A 256 15.04 -13.42 5.98
N ALA A 257 16.19 -12.98 5.47
CA ALA A 257 16.44 -12.89 4.03
C ALA A 257 16.46 -14.28 3.38
N ALA A 258 17.09 -15.27 4.03
CA ALA A 258 17.17 -16.64 3.55
C ALA A 258 15.78 -17.33 3.54
N LEU A 259 15.01 -17.21 4.63
CA LEU A 259 13.65 -17.76 4.72
C LEU A 259 12.76 -17.19 3.62
N ARG A 260 12.79 -15.87 3.41
CA ARG A 260 12.03 -15.21 2.33
C ARG A 260 12.49 -15.68 0.95
N PHE A 261 13.81 -15.79 0.73
CA PHE A 261 14.36 -16.29 -0.54
C PHE A 261 13.93 -17.74 -0.82
N VAL A 262 14.04 -18.64 0.16
CA VAL A 262 13.62 -20.04 0.06
C VAL A 262 12.12 -20.13 -0.25
N TRP A 263 11.30 -19.32 0.43
CA TRP A 263 9.86 -19.30 0.19
C TRP A 263 9.50 -18.82 -1.22
N VAL A 264 10.02 -17.66 -1.64
CA VAL A 264 9.76 -17.10 -2.98
C VAL A 264 10.24 -18.06 -4.07
N TRP A 265 11.43 -18.66 -3.90
CA TRP A 265 11.96 -19.67 -4.81
C TRP A 265 11.06 -20.90 -4.92
N THR A 266 10.59 -21.41 -3.77
CA THR A 266 9.72 -22.58 -3.69
C THR A 266 8.35 -22.30 -4.31
N SER A 267 7.74 -21.17 -3.98
CA SER A 267 6.45 -20.73 -4.52
C SER A 267 6.51 -20.58 -6.04
N LEU A 268 7.60 -20.03 -6.58
CA LEU A 268 7.83 -19.95 -8.02
C LEU A 268 7.93 -21.33 -8.67
N LYS A 269 8.73 -22.25 -8.10
CA LYS A 269 8.87 -23.63 -8.60
C LYS A 269 7.54 -24.38 -8.56
N LEU A 270 6.77 -24.23 -7.49
CA LEU A 270 5.46 -24.86 -7.32
C LEU A 270 4.44 -24.31 -8.31
N THR A 271 4.46 -22.99 -8.55
CA THR A 271 3.62 -22.33 -9.56
C THR A 271 3.96 -22.80 -10.98
N LEU A 272 5.26 -22.92 -11.31
CA LEU A 272 5.72 -23.45 -12.59
C LEU A 272 5.32 -24.91 -12.79
N PHE A 273 5.41 -25.72 -11.73
CA PHE A 273 4.99 -27.12 -11.75
C PHE A 273 3.48 -27.27 -11.95
N ARG A 274 2.67 -26.43 -11.28
CA ARG A 274 1.20 -26.37 -11.43
C ARG A 274 0.74 -25.82 -12.78
N ARG A 275 1.58 -25.06 -13.49
CA ARG A 275 1.31 -24.49 -14.83
C ARG A 275 1.74 -25.39 -15.99
N LYS A 276 2.20 -26.62 -15.73
CA LYS A 276 2.54 -27.60 -16.77
C LYS A 276 1.29 -27.92 -17.61
N GLY A 277 1.08 -27.14 -18.69
CA GLY A 277 -0.08 -27.21 -19.58
C GLY A 277 -0.66 -25.87 -20.10
N ARG A 278 -0.25 -24.69 -19.59
CA ARG A 278 -0.72 -23.39 -20.10
C ARG A 278 0.42 -22.37 -20.24
N SER A 279 0.72 -22.02 -21.49
CA SER A 279 1.58 -20.94 -22.03
C SER A 279 3.00 -20.80 -21.42
N ALA A 280 3.94 -20.33 -22.24
CA ALA A 280 5.35 -20.21 -21.87
C ALA A 280 5.52 -19.42 -20.55
N PRO A 281 6.31 -19.92 -19.58
CA PRO A 281 6.49 -19.24 -18.32
C PRO A 281 7.20 -17.90 -18.56
N PRO A 282 6.78 -16.80 -17.89
CA PRO A 282 7.59 -15.59 -17.88
C PRO A 282 8.97 -15.95 -17.33
N LYS A 283 10.04 -15.47 -17.97
CA LYS A 283 11.42 -15.66 -17.49
C LYS A 283 11.60 -14.87 -16.20
N VAL A 284 11.17 -15.44 -15.08
CA VAL A 284 11.42 -14.87 -13.75
C VAL A 284 12.89 -15.11 -13.43
N GLY A 285 13.76 -14.16 -13.80
CA GLY A 285 15.19 -14.28 -13.54
C GLY A 285 15.47 -14.34 -12.04
N LEU A 286 16.54 -15.02 -11.63
CA LEU A 286 17.04 -15.06 -10.24
C LEU A 286 17.16 -13.65 -9.62
N ARG A 287 17.41 -12.63 -10.44
CA ARG A 287 17.42 -11.22 -10.03
C ARG A 287 16.06 -10.74 -9.52
N LEU A 288 14.93 -11.14 -10.13
CA LEU A 288 13.61 -10.75 -9.65
C LEU A 288 13.28 -11.42 -8.32
N VAL A 289 13.68 -12.68 -8.13
CA VAL A 289 13.58 -13.40 -6.85
C VAL A 289 14.39 -12.69 -5.77
N ALA A 290 15.62 -12.29 -6.09
CA ALA A 290 16.47 -11.52 -5.19
C ALA A 290 15.85 -10.15 -4.86
N VAL A 291 15.28 -9.43 -5.84
CA VAL A 291 14.56 -8.17 -5.62
C VAL A 291 13.36 -8.37 -4.70
N MET A 292 12.52 -9.39 -4.92
CA MET A 292 11.36 -9.69 -4.07
C MET A 292 11.75 -10.09 -2.65
N SER A 293 12.90 -10.75 -2.49
CA SER A 293 13.42 -11.14 -1.19
C SER A 293 14.02 -9.95 -0.45
N LEU A 294 14.72 -9.05 -1.14
CA LEU A 294 15.32 -7.85 -0.56
C LEU A 294 14.30 -6.71 -0.33
N ALA A 295 13.21 -6.69 -1.09
CA ALA A 295 12.13 -5.72 -0.93
C ALA A 295 11.28 -5.96 0.34
N GLY A 296 11.57 -7.01 1.13
CA GLY A 296 10.95 -7.23 2.43
C GLY A 296 11.58 -6.38 3.53
N VAL A 297 11.56 -5.06 3.43
CA VAL A 297 12.06 -4.15 4.48
C VAL A 297 11.17 -4.25 5.72
N ARG A 298 11.75 -4.19 6.92
CA ARG A 298 10.96 -4.18 8.17
C ARG A 298 10.67 -2.73 8.53
N GLY A 299 9.42 -2.46 8.88
CA GLY A 299 8.96 -1.09 9.06
C GLY A 299 8.25 -0.84 10.37
N ALA A 300 7.48 0.23 10.35
CA ALA A 300 6.82 0.85 11.49
C ALA A 300 6.04 -0.09 12.42
N ILE A 301 5.33 -1.06 11.83
CA ILE A 301 4.43 -1.98 12.56
C ILE A 301 5.23 -2.91 13.47
N THR A 302 6.46 -3.26 13.08
CA THR A 302 7.34 -4.12 13.87
C THR A 302 7.76 -3.44 15.19
N LEU A 303 8.02 -2.13 15.15
CA LEU A 303 8.34 -1.35 16.35
C LEU A 303 7.11 -1.19 17.25
N ALA A 304 5.97 -0.83 16.68
CA ALA A 304 4.73 -0.69 17.46
C ALA A 304 4.39 -2.00 18.16
N GLY A 305 4.47 -3.13 17.44
CA GLY A 305 4.22 -4.47 17.97
C GLY A 305 5.15 -4.84 19.12
N ILE A 306 6.47 -4.66 18.98
CA ILE A 306 7.42 -5.08 20.03
C ILE A 306 7.25 -4.30 21.33
N LEU A 307 6.83 -3.03 21.25
CA LEU A 307 6.59 -2.20 22.43
C LEU A 307 5.32 -2.61 23.21
N THR A 308 4.39 -3.34 22.57
CA THR A 308 3.21 -3.91 23.24
C THR A 308 3.50 -5.16 24.05
N LEU A 309 4.73 -5.69 24.02
CA LEU A 309 5.11 -6.79 24.91
C LEU A 309 4.88 -6.39 26.38
N PRO A 310 4.14 -7.21 27.15
CA PRO A 310 3.76 -6.87 28.51
C PRO A 310 5.01 -6.73 29.39
N PHE A 311 4.93 -5.88 30.41
CA PHE A 311 6.00 -5.71 31.38
C PHE A 311 6.09 -6.89 32.35
N TYR A 312 4.95 -7.52 32.64
CA TYR A 312 4.81 -8.59 33.62
C TYR A 312 4.00 -9.75 33.02
N LEU A 313 4.33 -10.97 33.46
CA LEU A 313 3.57 -12.19 33.21
C LEU A 313 2.32 -12.24 34.10
N SER A 314 1.44 -13.22 33.86
CA SER A 314 0.19 -13.41 34.63
C SER A 314 0.41 -13.70 36.11
N ASP A 315 1.60 -14.20 36.47
CA ASP A 315 2.04 -14.47 37.83
C ASP A 315 2.70 -13.26 38.52
N GLY A 316 2.77 -12.10 37.83
CA GLY A 316 3.39 -10.88 38.34
C GLY A 316 4.92 -10.83 38.17
N SER A 317 5.55 -11.88 37.65
CA SER A 317 6.99 -11.88 37.37
C SER A 317 7.32 -11.00 36.15
N PRO A 318 8.52 -10.37 36.08
CA PRO A 318 8.89 -9.53 34.94
C PRO A 318 9.00 -10.37 33.66
N MET A 319 8.55 -9.81 32.54
CA MET A 319 8.59 -10.49 31.25
C MET A 319 10.05 -10.80 30.84
N PRO A 320 10.41 -12.08 30.65
CA PRO A 320 11.77 -12.49 30.36
C PRO A 320 12.24 -11.96 29.00
N ALA A 321 13.51 -11.55 28.93
CA ALA A 321 14.18 -11.12 27.71
C ALA A 321 13.46 -10.01 26.90
N ARG A 322 12.56 -9.23 27.51
CA ARG A 322 11.81 -8.16 26.83
C ARG A 322 12.72 -7.09 26.23
N ASN A 323 13.67 -6.59 27.02
CA ASN A 323 14.61 -5.55 26.56
C ASN A 323 15.52 -6.08 25.44
N LEU A 324 15.92 -7.36 25.51
CA LEU A 324 16.66 -8.03 24.46
C LEU A 324 15.83 -8.13 23.16
N ALA A 325 14.56 -8.50 23.26
CA ALA A 325 13.68 -8.57 22.09
C ALA A 325 13.46 -7.20 21.42
N ILE A 326 13.28 -6.14 22.23
CA ILE A 326 13.19 -4.75 21.72
C ILE A 326 14.48 -4.34 21.02
N PHE A 327 15.64 -4.63 21.62
CA PHE A 327 16.94 -4.34 21.00
C PHE A 327 17.10 -5.05 19.66
N LEU A 328 16.86 -6.36 19.62
CA LEU A 328 17.00 -7.16 18.41
C LEU A 328 16.04 -6.67 17.32
N ALA A 329 14.79 -6.35 17.67
CA ALA A 329 13.83 -5.80 16.73
C ALA A 329 14.29 -4.47 16.13
N ALA A 330 14.72 -3.51 16.97
CA ALA A 330 15.23 -2.22 16.52
C ALA A 330 16.47 -2.36 15.63
N GLY A 331 17.42 -3.23 16.01
CA GLY A 331 18.60 -3.53 15.22
C GLY A 331 18.26 -4.11 13.85
N VAL A 332 17.33 -5.07 13.80
CA VAL A 332 16.87 -5.70 12.55
C VAL A 332 16.19 -4.68 11.63
N ILE A 333 15.36 -3.79 12.17
CA ILE A 333 14.71 -2.71 11.40
C ILE A 333 15.77 -1.84 10.73
N ILE A 334 16.74 -1.32 11.50
CA ILE A 334 17.78 -0.42 10.99
C ILE A 334 18.66 -1.12 9.95
N VAL A 335 19.17 -2.31 10.27
CA VAL A 335 20.03 -3.05 9.34
C VAL A 335 19.26 -3.39 8.07
N SER A 336 17.98 -3.76 8.16
CA SER A 336 17.16 -4.04 6.97
C SER A 336 16.93 -2.80 6.10
N LEU A 337 16.69 -1.63 6.71
CA LEU A 337 16.50 -0.37 5.99
C LEU A 337 17.79 0.08 5.29
N VAL A 338 18.92 0.01 5.98
CA VAL A 338 20.23 0.37 5.42
C VAL A 338 20.59 -0.57 4.27
N LEU A 339 20.43 -1.89 4.47
CA LEU A 339 20.68 -2.88 3.42
C LEU A 339 19.79 -2.65 2.19
N ALA A 340 18.49 -2.42 2.38
CA ALA A 340 17.58 -2.16 1.27
C ALA A 340 17.91 -0.85 0.54
N THR A 341 18.26 0.21 1.27
CA THR A 341 18.65 1.50 0.69
C THR A 341 19.86 1.39 -0.24
N ILE A 342 20.82 0.53 0.10
CA ILE A 342 22.06 0.35 -0.66
C ILE A 342 21.89 -0.69 -1.77
N ALA A 343 21.27 -1.82 -1.47
CA ALA A 343 21.25 -2.98 -2.35
C ALA A 343 20.11 -2.94 -3.38
N LEU A 344 18.93 -2.42 -3.03
CA LEU A 344 17.77 -2.42 -3.92
C LEU A 344 18.01 -1.54 -5.17
N PRO A 345 18.53 -0.29 -5.07
CA PRO A 345 18.82 0.51 -6.26
C PRO A 345 19.89 -0.13 -7.15
N ARG A 346 20.89 -0.82 -6.56
CA ARG A 346 21.94 -1.52 -7.32
C ARG A 346 21.39 -2.74 -8.06
N LEU A 347 20.50 -3.49 -7.42
CA LEU A 347 19.91 -4.70 -8.00
C LEU A 347 18.89 -4.38 -9.10
N LEU A 348 18.24 -3.22 -9.02
CA LEU A 348 17.30 -2.72 -10.02
C LEU A 348 17.98 -2.04 -11.23
N ARG A 349 19.28 -1.72 -11.16
CA ARG A 349 20.01 -1.14 -12.30
C ARG A 349 20.09 -2.13 -13.46
N GLY A 350 19.67 -1.67 -14.64
CA GLY A 350 19.78 -2.45 -15.88
C GLY A 350 18.79 -3.61 -15.99
N VAL A 351 17.76 -3.67 -15.14
CA VAL A 351 16.67 -4.63 -15.31
C VAL A 351 15.72 -4.08 -16.37
N GLN A 352 15.81 -4.59 -17.59
CA GLN A 352 14.77 -4.42 -18.60
C GLN A 352 13.61 -5.35 -18.21
N LEU A 353 12.58 -4.76 -17.64
CA LEU A 353 11.37 -5.47 -17.26
C LEU A 353 10.52 -5.66 -18.51
N PRO A 354 9.90 -6.84 -18.71
CA PRO A 354 8.96 -7.03 -19.81
C PRO A 354 7.86 -5.95 -19.72
N PRO A 355 7.52 -5.27 -20.82
CA PRO A 355 6.35 -4.39 -20.82
C PRO A 355 5.13 -5.19 -20.37
N GLU A 356 4.34 -4.63 -19.46
CA GLU A 356 3.03 -5.20 -19.06
C GLU A 356 2.02 -4.96 -20.19
N ASP A 357 2.18 -5.67 -21.32
CA ASP A 357 1.36 -5.48 -22.53
C ASP A 357 -0.14 -5.62 -22.25
N ASP A 358 -0.52 -6.51 -21.31
CA ASP A 358 -1.93 -6.74 -20.96
C ASP A 358 -2.61 -5.49 -20.35
N HIS A 359 -1.95 -4.74 -19.48
CA HIS A 359 -2.60 -3.62 -18.78
C HIS A 359 -2.65 -2.36 -19.63
N GLN A 360 -1.62 -2.13 -20.45
CA GLN A 360 -1.59 -0.97 -21.34
C GLN A 360 -2.62 -1.10 -22.46
N ALA A 361 -2.76 -2.30 -23.03
CA ALA A 361 -3.79 -2.60 -24.02
C ALA A 361 -5.20 -2.50 -23.42
N GLU A 362 -5.39 -3.00 -22.18
CA GLU A 362 -6.64 -2.86 -21.42
C GLU A 362 -6.97 -1.39 -21.13
N GLU A 363 -6.00 -0.59 -20.69
CA GLU A 363 -6.18 0.84 -20.43
C GLU A 363 -6.53 1.59 -21.72
N ASN A 364 -5.83 1.32 -22.81
CA ASN A 364 -6.11 1.95 -24.11
C ASN A 364 -7.51 1.58 -24.61
N ARG A 365 -7.88 0.30 -24.57
CA ARG A 365 -9.22 -0.16 -24.93
C ARG A 365 -10.30 0.51 -24.07
N SER A 366 -10.07 0.62 -22.76
CA SER A 366 -11.00 1.25 -21.82
C SER A 366 -11.16 2.75 -22.08
N ARG A 367 -10.06 3.46 -22.39
CA ARG A 367 -10.09 4.89 -22.74
C ARG A 367 -10.79 5.14 -24.08
N VAL A 368 -10.57 4.27 -25.07
CA VAL A 368 -11.30 4.31 -26.35
C VAL A 368 -12.79 4.07 -26.13
N ALA A 369 -13.17 3.06 -25.34
CA ALA A 369 -14.56 2.80 -25.00
C ALA A 369 -15.22 3.98 -24.26
N ALA A 370 -14.50 4.60 -23.31
CA ALA A 370 -14.98 5.79 -22.61
C ALA A 370 -15.13 7.01 -23.54
N ALA A 371 -14.22 7.20 -24.50
CA ALA A 371 -14.33 8.26 -25.50
C ALA A 371 -15.54 8.05 -26.42
N TRP A 372 -15.80 6.81 -26.86
CA TRP A 372 -17.02 6.48 -27.61
C TRP A 372 -18.31 6.70 -26.81
N ALA A 373 -18.30 6.40 -25.51
CA ALA A 373 -19.44 6.67 -24.63
C ALA A 373 -19.66 8.18 -24.45
N ALA A 374 -18.58 8.97 -24.35
CA ALA A 374 -18.67 10.42 -24.27
C ALA A 374 -19.23 11.03 -25.57
N ILE A 375 -18.78 10.58 -26.73
CA ILE A 375 -19.31 11.01 -28.03
C ILE A 375 -20.82 10.76 -28.10
N ARG A 376 -21.27 9.54 -27.79
CA ARG A 376 -22.71 9.22 -27.76
C ARG A 376 -23.50 10.09 -26.80
N ALA A 377 -22.99 10.30 -25.58
CA ALA A 377 -23.66 11.16 -24.61
C ALA A 377 -23.72 12.63 -25.05
N ILE A 378 -22.72 13.11 -25.81
CA ILE A 378 -22.72 14.46 -26.38
C ILE A 378 -23.73 14.56 -27.53
N GLU A 379 -23.83 13.54 -28.38
CA GLU A 379 -24.85 13.47 -29.45
C GLU A 379 -26.27 13.48 -28.86
N ASP A 380 -26.54 12.64 -27.85
CA ASP A 380 -27.82 12.60 -27.15
C ASP A 380 -28.16 13.97 -26.50
N ALA A 381 -27.18 14.58 -25.82
CA ALA A 381 -27.35 15.89 -25.19
C ALA A 381 -27.55 17.01 -26.24
N GLN A 382 -26.85 16.94 -27.36
CA GLN A 382 -27.01 17.89 -28.47
C GLN A 382 -28.41 17.81 -29.06
N HIS A 383 -28.94 16.60 -29.28
CA HIS A 383 -30.32 16.42 -29.74
C HIS A 383 -31.33 17.01 -28.75
N ALA A 384 -31.18 16.72 -27.45
CA ALA A 384 -32.06 17.25 -26.41
C ALA A 384 -31.99 18.78 -26.26
N MET A 385 -30.80 19.38 -26.44
CA MET A 385 -30.62 20.84 -26.34
C MET A 385 -31.08 21.59 -27.59
N ALA A 386 -31.00 20.96 -28.77
CA ALA A 386 -31.43 21.54 -30.04
C ALA A 386 -32.96 21.49 -30.22
N GLU A 387 -33.66 20.63 -29.49
CA GLU A 387 -35.11 20.46 -29.59
C GLU A 387 -35.86 21.77 -29.25
N GLY A 388 -36.62 22.29 -30.24
CA GLY A 388 -37.40 23.52 -30.09
C GLY A 388 -36.59 24.83 -30.06
N LYS A 389 -35.31 24.81 -30.46
CA LYS A 389 -34.45 26.01 -30.55
C LYS A 389 -34.35 26.55 -31.98
N VAL A 390 -34.08 27.85 -32.08
CA VAL A 390 -34.08 28.63 -33.34
C VAL A 390 -32.85 28.36 -34.21
N ASP A 391 -31.75 27.88 -33.62
CA ASP A 391 -30.48 27.63 -34.31
C ASP A 391 -29.91 26.25 -33.96
N PRO A 392 -30.42 25.17 -34.57
CA PRO A 392 -29.90 23.81 -34.35
C PRO A 392 -28.45 23.63 -34.82
N ASP A 393 -28.04 24.40 -35.83
CA ASP A 393 -26.72 24.30 -36.45
C ASP A 393 -25.61 24.76 -35.49
N PHE A 394 -25.86 25.80 -34.69
CA PHE A 394 -24.94 26.23 -33.64
C PHE A 394 -24.67 25.14 -32.58
N TYR A 395 -25.69 24.37 -32.20
CA TYR A 395 -25.51 23.24 -31.26
C TYR A 395 -24.74 22.10 -31.90
N ALA A 396 -24.98 21.80 -33.17
CA ALA A 396 -24.27 20.77 -33.91
C ALA A 396 -22.78 21.12 -34.10
N GLU A 397 -22.47 22.37 -34.43
CA GLU A 397 -21.09 22.85 -34.57
C GLU A 397 -20.34 22.78 -33.22
N THR A 398 -20.98 23.26 -32.15
CA THR A 398 -20.39 23.23 -30.80
C THR A 398 -20.17 21.79 -30.32
N ALA A 399 -21.14 20.90 -30.53
CA ALA A 399 -21.01 19.49 -30.20
C ALA A 399 -19.86 18.84 -30.99
N THR A 400 -19.72 19.16 -32.28
CA THR A 400 -18.63 18.66 -33.14
C THR A 400 -17.27 19.05 -32.58
N ARG A 401 -17.09 20.31 -32.20
CA ARG A 401 -15.84 20.82 -31.60
C ARG A 401 -15.48 20.10 -30.30
N VAL A 402 -16.49 19.79 -29.48
CA VAL A 402 -16.28 19.03 -28.23
C VAL A 402 -15.98 17.56 -28.52
N MET A 403 -16.68 16.95 -29.48
CA MET A 403 -16.47 15.56 -29.90
C MET A 403 -15.09 15.34 -30.54
N GLU A 404 -14.53 16.34 -31.22
CA GLU A 404 -13.21 16.26 -31.86
C GLU A 404 -12.09 15.93 -30.86
N VAL A 405 -12.18 16.44 -29.63
CA VAL A 405 -11.26 16.08 -28.53
C VAL A 405 -11.30 14.58 -28.21
N TYR A 406 -12.47 13.96 -28.30
CA TYR A 406 -12.64 12.52 -28.06
C TYR A 406 -12.27 11.67 -29.28
N ARG A 407 -12.58 12.14 -30.50
CA ARG A 407 -12.19 11.49 -31.76
C ARG A 407 -10.67 11.41 -31.90
N HIS A 408 -9.96 12.51 -31.65
CA HIS A 408 -8.50 12.52 -31.65
C HIS A 408 -7.90 11.50 -30.67
N ARG A 409 -8.52 11.30 -29.49
CA ARG A 409 -8.08 10.27 -28.53
C ARG A 409 -8.30 8.84 -29.00
N ILE A 410 -9.32 8.61 -29.82
CA ILE A 410 -9.62 7.30 -30.41
C ILE A 410 -8.57 7.00 -31.50
N ASP A 411 -8.38 7.94 -32.44
CA ASP A 411 -7.49 7.75 -33.58
C ASP A 411 -6.03 7.51 -33.15
N MET A 412 -5.56 8.26 -32.14
CA MET A 412 -4.22 8.08 -31.56
C MET A 412 -4.01 6.73 -30.87
N ARG A 413 -5.08 6.00 -30.53
CA ARG A 413 -5.02 4.77 -29.71
C ARG A 413 -5.60 3.53 -30.41
N ALA A 414 -6.17 3.68 -31.60
CA ALA A 414 -6.78 2.61 -32.37
C ALA A 414 -5.76 1.79 -33.18
N SER A 415 -4.55 2.31 -33.41
CA SER A 415 -3.50 1.59 -34.13
C SER A 415 -2.92 0.46 -33.26
N MET A 416 -3.02 -0.78 -33.74
CA MET A 416 -2.54 -1.99 -33.04
C MET A 416 -1.12 -2.41 -33.49
N GLU A 417 -0.51 -1.69 -34.42
CA GLU A 417 0.86 -1.94 -34.87
C GLU A 417 1.88 -1.38 -33.87
N GLU A 418 2.90 -2.17 -33.52
CA GLU A 418 3.93 -1.81 -32.55
C GLU A 418 4.60 -0.46 -32.87
N ASP A 419 4.91 -0.21 -34.15
CA ASP A 419 5.53 1.04 -34.61
C ASP A 419 4.58 2.25 -34.48
N ALA A 420 3.29 2.05 -34.75
CA ALA A 420 2.28 3.10 -34.63
C ALA A 420 2.04 3.49 -33.17
N VAL A 421 2.10 2.53 -32.24
CA VAL A 421 2.01 2.79 -30.78
C VAL A 421 3.22 3.58 -30.30
N VAL A 422 4.43 3.29 -30.79
CA VAL A 422 5.65 4.03 -30.43
C VAL A 422 5.60 5.47 -30.96
N GLN A 423 5.11 5.67 -32.19
CA GLN A 423 4.93 7.00 -32.77
C GLN A 423 3.87 7.81 -32.02
N ALA A 424 2.72 7.22 -31.72
CA ALA A 424 1.66 7.87 -30.94
C ALA A 424 2.16 8.33 -29.57
N ARG A 425 2.97 7.51 -28.88
CA ARG A 425 3.61 7.90 -27.60
C ARG A 425 4.54 9.09 -27.72
N ARG A 426 5.33 9.16 -28.80
CA ARG A 426 6.23 10.31 -29.05
C ARG A 426 5.44 11.59 -29.32
N ALA A 427 4.38 11.48 -30.11
CA ALA A 427 3.48 12.60 -30.37
C ALA A 427 2.79 13.10 -29.08
N ASP A 428 2.31 12.19 -28.22
CA ASP A 428 1.74 12.53 -26.90
C ASP A 428 2.75 13.27 -26.00
N ASP A 429 4.01 12.82 -25.94
CA ASP A 429 5.04 13.49 -25.12
C ASP A 429 5.40 14.88 -25.67
N ILE A 430 5.43 15.04 -26.99
CA ILE A 430 5.65 16.34 -27.65
C ILE A 430 4.47 17.28 -27.39
N GLU A 431 3.23 16.82 -27.60
CA GLU A 431 2.03 17.62 -27.33
C GLU A 431 1.99 18.07 -25.87
N ARG A 432 2.26 17.15 -24.94
CA ARG A 432 2.34 17.43 -23.50
C ARG A 432 3.36 18.53 -23.20
N ARG A 433 4.57 18.44 -23.74
CA ARG A 433 5.62 19.46 -23.54
C ARG A 433 5.19 20.82 -24.09
N LEU A 434 4.66 20.86 -25.32
CA LEU A 434 4.20 22.10 -25.94
C LEU A 434 3.07 22.77 -25.14
N ARG A 435 2.10 21.99 -24.65
CA ARG A 435 1.03 22.52 -23.79
C ARG A 435 1.57 23.06 -22.46
N LEU A 436 2.47 22.33 -21.79
CA LEU A 436 3.10 22.80 -20.55
C LEU A 436 3.89 24.09 -20.77
N THR A 437 4.61 24.21 -21.89
CA THR A 437 5.29 25.46 -22.26
C THR A 437 4.29 26.61 -22.47
N GLY A 438 3.17 26.37 -23.15
CA GLY A 438 2.10 27.36 -23.31
C GLY A 438 1.51 27.83 -21.98
N LEU A 439 1.12 26.87 -21.11
CA LEU A 439 0.56 27.18 -19.78
C LEU A 439 1.55 27.93 -18.89
N ALA A 440 2.84 27.61 -18.97
CA ALA A 440 3.88 28.34 -18.25
C ALA A 440 3.98 29.80 -18.72
N ALA A 441 3.92 30.04 -20.03
CA ALA A 441 3.92 31.38 -20.60
C ALA A 441 2.66 32.17 -20.24
N GLU A 442 1.47 31.56 -20.29
CA GLU A 442 0.22 32.19 -19.84
C GLU A 442 0.28 32.61 -18.37
N ARG A 443 0.80 31.73 -17.50
CA ARG A 443 0.99 32.04 -16.08
C ARG A 443 1.96 33.18 -15.86
N GLU A 444 3.09 33.18 -16.56
CA GLU A 444 4.07 34.27 -16.46
C GLU A 444 3.45 35.62 -16.85
N GLU A 445 2.64 35.62 -17.91
CA GLU A 445 1.94 36.83 -18.37
C GLU A 445 0.89 37.31 -17.36
N LEU A 446 0.09 36.42 -16.78
CA LEU A 446 -0.86 36.78 -15.72
C LEU A 446 -0.17 37.33 -14.47
N VAL A 447 0.97 36.74 -14.09
CA VAL A 447 1.80 37.26 -12.99
C VAL A 447 2.36 38.64 -13.34
N ARG A 448 2.78 38.86 -14.59
CA ARG A 448 3.26 40.16 -15.09
C ARG A 448 2.14 41.22 -15.03
N LEU A 449 0.95 40.90 -15.52
CA LEU A 449 -0.23 41.77 -15.48
C LEU A 449 -0.64 42.11 -14.03
N GLY A 450 -0.61 41.13 -13.13
CA GLY A 450 -0.88 41.33 -11.71
C GLY A 450 0.17 42.23 -11.04
N ARG A 451 1.46 42.03 -11.32
CA ARG A 451 2.54 42.89 -10.81
C ARG A 451 2.43 44.33 -11.32
N GLN A 452 1.98 44.51 -12.56
CA GLN A 452 1.74 45.83 -13.16
C GLN A 452 0.41 46.46 -12.72
N ARG A 453 -0.37 45.79 -11.85
CA ARG A 453 -1.72 46.22 -11.41
C ARG A 453 -2.69 46.48 -12.56
N LEU A 454 -2.50 45.79 -13.70
CA LEU A 454 -3.42 45.85 -14.84
C LEU A 454 -4.66 44.96 -14.63
N ILE A 455 -4.56 44.00 -13.70
CA ILE A 455 -5.64 43.16 -13.21
C ILE A 455 -5.66 43.20 -11.68
N ASP A 456 -6.84 43.03 -11.09
CA ASP A 456 -6.95 42.94 -9.64
C ASP A 456 -6.38 41.60 -9.12
N GLU A 457 -6.01 41.58 -7.84
CA GLU A 457 -5.35 40.42 -7.22
C GLU A 457 -6.24 39.18 -7.13
N GLU A 458 -7.55 39.35 -6.94
CA GLU A 458 -8.52 38.26 -6.93
C GLU A 458 -8.68 37.66 -8.31
N THR A 459 -8.78 38.49 -9.36
CA THR A 459 -8.77 38.01 -10.76
C THR A 459 -7.47 37.30 -11.10
N ALA A 460 -6.32 37.86 -10.72
CA ALA A 460 -5.03 37.22 -10.94
C ALA A 460 -4.95 35.83 -10.27
N ARG A 461 -5.35 35.73 -8.99
CA ARG A 461 -5.40 34.45 -8.26
C ARG A 461 -6.36 33.46 -8.91
N LYS A 462 -7.51 33.92 -9.38
CA LYS A 462 -8.51 33.07 -10.04
C LYS A 462 -7.97 32.49 -11.35
N LEU A 463 -7.42 33.33 -12.22
CA LEU A 463 -6.90 32.90 -13.52
C LEU A 463 -5.67 32.01 -13.39
N ILE A 464 -4.74 32.32 -12.47
CA ILE A 464 -3.60 31.45 -12.17
C ILE A 464 -4.08 30.07 -11.69
N ARG A 465 -5.10 30.04 -10.82
CA ARG A 465 -5.69 28.79 -10.35
C ARG A 465 -6.33 27.97 -11.49
N GLU A 466 -6.93 28.61 -12.48
CA GLU A 466 -7.46 27.91 -13.67
C GLU A 466 -6.34 27.26 -14.48
N ILE A 467 -5.20 27.96 -14.67
CA ILE A 467 -4.01 27.40 -15.31
C ILE A 467 -3.45 26.23 -14.50
N ASP A 468 -3.31 26.37 -13.19
CA ASP A 468 -2.79 25.30 -12.32
C ASP A 468 -3.67 24.04 -12.40
N LEU A 469 -5.00 24.21 -12.47
CA LEU A 469 -5.95 23.09 -12.67
C LEU A 469 -5.80 22.42 -14.03
N GLN A 470 -5.44 23.17 -15.08
CA GLN A 470 -5.14 22.60 -16.39
C GLN A 470 -3.79 21.88 -16.42
N GLU A 471 -2.77 22.43 -15.76
CA GLU A 471 -1.43 21.85 -15.64
C GLU A 471 -1.48 20.49 -14.93
N LEU A 472 -2.30 20.36 -13.88
CA LEU A 472 -2.56 19.10 -13.17
C LEU A 472 -3.10 17.96 -14.04
N ARG A 473 -3.60 18.24 -15.26
CA ARG A 473 -3.99 17.17 -16.21
C ARG A 473 -2.80 16.53 -16.92
N TYR A 474 -1.66 17.21 -16.92
CA TYR A 474 -0.46 16.81 -17.65
C TYR A 474 0.68 16.38 -16.73
N VAL A 475 0.68 16.74 -15.45
CA VAL A 475 1.65 16.29 -14.43
C VAL A 475 1.16 15.01 -13.79
#